data_AF-A0A949EH66-F1
#
_entry.id   AF-A0A949EH66-F1
#
_cell.length_a   1.000
_cell.length_b   1.000
_cell.length_c   1.000
_cell.angle_alpha   90.00
_cell.angle_beta   90.00
_cell.angle_gamma   90.00
#
_symmetry.space_group_name_H-M   'P 1'
#
loop_
_entity.id
_entity.type
_entity.pdbx_description
1 polymer ?
#
loop_
_entity_poly.entity_id
_entity_poly.type
_entity_poly.pdbx_seq_one_letter_code
_entity_poly.pdbx_strand_id
1 'polypeptide(L)'
;MKQINPYNFVSLKHGGADRENEYPGLNVYPKEKYLSGVLECYLKPLTPLISILHGKDGHQPSGNNTAIAFNFLKNSNGLPIIQSTSIKGMMRSIYEAITNSCLTLVAPSGQSKKNKNDIRQYSYQLDEKYLNSQCKAISFLCPACSLFGTIGEENFHCKGRIWFSDAQLLAGSLKTGSFIIKQLNSPKPHHHATYGKSKKPGGALAGRKFYYHHKKPKNFKVTPGPRTFAINEYATPECLFQFRTHLDIISEKEFSDFLLALELVEGLGHKIGLGKAIGLGSCQISIDREKSAIYRPSDRYSSLVNDKVSDWYLLKAGRNRLSDDLIEVLRLNKETNNKIIEYPPNHNNYPKVAINALGEFSEEITEGGKPDWATEVAVESPEEPPPVVKNDEEAAWLKEIYEKKLLFITAQGEERERPRHAFQGKNALLILRNWFILKGSNCVKPVK
;
A
#
# COMPACT_ATOMS: atom_id res chain seq x y z
N MET A 1 6.40 13.50 -26.16
CA MET A 1 6.03 12.69 -24.98
C MET A 1 7.28 12.04 -24.43
N LYS A 2 7.61 12.23 -23.15
CA LYS A 2 8.72 11.50 -22.51
C LYS A 2 8.13 10.15 -22.09
N GLN A 3 8.39 9.10 -22.87
CA GLN A 3 8.07 7.75 -22.42
C GLN A 3 8.89 7.51 -21.15
N ILE A 4 8.34 6.83 -20.15
CA ILE A 4 9.07 6.37 -18.96
C ILE A 4 8.55 4.98 -18.60
N ASN A 5 9.33 4.21 -17.84
CA ASN A 5 8.84 2.93 -17.33
C ASN A 5 7.71 3.16 -16.31
N PRO A 6 6.69 2.27 -16.23
CA PRO A 6 5.61 2.36 -15.22
C PRO A 6 6.05 2.15 -13.78
N TYR A 7 7.34 1.92 -13.58
CA TYR A 7 7.95 1.55 -12.33
C TYR A 7 9.34 2.14 -12.26
N ASN A 8 9.86 2.21 -11.06
CA ASN A 8 11.26 2.49 -10.78
C ASN A 8 11.75 1.61 -9.64
N PHE A 9 13.01 1.76 -9.29
CA PHE A 9 13.67 0.98 -8.27
C PHE A 9 14.02 1.83 -7.08
N VAL A 10 13.76 1.31 -5.88
CA VAL A 10 14.35 1.82 -4.65
C VAL A 10 15.72 1.18 -4.49
N SER A 11 16.75 2.02 -4.45
CA SER A 11 18.13 1.56 -4.38
C SER A 11 18.40 0.73 -3.11
N LEU A 12 19.28 -0.26 -3.24
CA LEU A 12 19.83 -1.02 -2.12
C LEU A 12 20.92 -0.20 -1.45
N LYS A 13 20.95 -0.15 -0.11
CA LYS A 13 22.05 0.50 0.62
C LYS A 13 23.34 -0.32 0.52
N HIS A 14 24.48 0.33 0.61
CA HIS A 14 25.76 -0.37 0.79
C HIS A 14 25.79 -1.07 2.15
N GLY A 15 26.42 -2.25 2.22
CA GLY A 15 26.59 -2.99 3.47
C GLY A 15 25.64 -4.17 3.68
N GLY A 16 24.65 -4.36 2.80
CA GLY A 16 23.74 -5.50 2.84
C GLY A 16 22.42 -5.22 3.54
N ALA A 17 21.61 -6.27 3.74
CA ALA A 17 20.37 -6.15 4.49
C ALA A 17 20.64 -5.94 5.98
N ASP A 18 19.91 -5.00 6.59
CA ASP A 18 19.97 -4.76 8.03
C ASP A 18 19.47 -6.03 8.71
N ARG A 19 20.31 -6.69 9.52
CA ARG A 19 19.93 -7.87 10.30
C ARG A 19 20.02 -7.51 11.77
N GLU A 20 19.00 -7.91 12.50
CA GLU A 20 18.90 -7.63 13.92
C GLU A 20 19.15 -8.93 14.70
N ASN A 21 19.91 -8.82 15.79
CA ASN A 21 20.20 -9.96 16.67
C ASN A 21 19.09 -10.20 17.71
N GLU A 22 18.03 -9.39 17.72
CA GLU A 22 16.93 -9.48 18.69
C GLU A 22 15.63 -9.97 18.04
N TYR A 23 15.55 -11.26 17.72
CA TYR A 23 14.24 -11.87 17.48
C TYR A 23 13.60 -12.25 18.82
N PRO A 24 12.45 -11.69 19.19
CA PRO A 24 11.65 -12.27 20.26
C PRO A 24 11.18 -13.65 19.80
N GLY A 25 11.86 -14.68 20.26
CA GLY A 25 11.43 -16.06 20.09
C GLY A 25 9.98 -16.18 20.52
N LEU A 26 9.14 -16.89 19.76
CA LEU A 26 7.78 -17.25 20.22
C LEU A 26 7.81 -18.14 21.49
N ASN A 27 9.00 -18.64 21.83
CA ASN A 27 9.27 -19.54 22.95
C ASN A 27 9.84 -18.82 24.19
N VAL A 28 9.94 -17.48 24.17
CA VAL A 28 10.50 -16.70 25.28
C VAL A 28 9.40 -15.84 25.89
N TYR A 29 9.33 -15.80 27.22
CA TYR A 29 8.39 -14.92 27.91
C TYR A 29 8.60 -13.48 27.44
N PRO A 30 7.57 -12.83 26.90
CA PRO A 30 7.71 -11.51 26.32
C PRO A 30 8.06 -10.51 27.42
N LYS A 31 9.24 -9.89 27.29
CA LYS A 31 9.67 -8.75 28.10
C LYS A 31 8.70 -7.58 27.92
N GLU A 32 8.68 -6.65 28.89
CA GLU A 32 7.82 -5.44 28.90
C GLU A 32 7.97 -4.55 27.65
N LYS A 33 9.06 -4.71 26.88
CA LYS A 33 9.34 -3.97 25.64
C LYS A 33 8.57 -4.46 24.40
N TYR A 34 7.79 -5.54 24.49
CA TYR A 34 7.07 -6.10 23.35
C TYR A 34 5.59 -5.73 23.35
N LEU A 35 5.02 -5.68 22.16
CA LEU A 35 3.63 -5.32 21.90
C LEU A 35 2.91 -6.46 21.18
N SER A 36 1.64 -6.67 21.49
CA SER A 36 0.70 -7.48 20.70
C SER A 36 -0.62 -6.73 20.58
N GLY A 37 -1.44 -7.14 19.62
CA GLY A 37 -2.73 -6.48 19.45
C GLY A 37 -3.38 -6.71 18.09
N VAL A 38 -4.42 -5.92 17.87
CA VAL A 38 -5.13 -5.87 16.59
C VAL A 38 -5.26 -4.41 16.19
N LEU A 39 -4.88 -4.10 14.95
CA LEU A 39 -5.19 -2.83 14.34
C LEU A 39 -6.36 -3.01 13.38
N GLU A 40 -7.37 -2.16 13.55
CA GLU A 40 -8.50 -2.03 12.63
C GLU A 40 -8.13 -1.01 11.55
N CYS A 41 -8.24 -1.39 10.27
CA CYS A 41 -7.71 -0.63 9.15
C CYS A 41 -8.73 -0.48 8.04
N TYR A 42 -8.67 0.64 7.32
CA TYR A 42 -9.46 0.87 6.13
C TYR A 42 -8.57 1.11 4.92
N LEU A 43 -8.90 0.48 3.78
CA LEU A 43 -8.26 0.69 2.50
C LEU A 43 -9.23 1.40 1.56
N LYS A 44 -8.85 2.61 1.14
CA LYS A 44 -9.59 3.44 0.17
C LYS A 44 -8.89 3.41 -1.18
N PRO A 45 -9.50 2.87 -2.24
CA PRO A 45 -8.99 3.01 -3.60
C PRO A 45 -8.96 4.49 -4.00
N LEU A 46 -7.89 4.89 -4.65
CA LEU A 46 -7.75 6.22 -5.29
C LEU A 46 -7.88 6.11 -6.81
N THR A 47 -7.50 4.96 -7.37
CA THR A 47 -7.81 4.60 -8.75
C THR A 47 -8.57 3.28 -8.76
N PRO A 48 -9.26 2.93 -9.86
CA PRO A 48 -9.97 1.66 -9.96
C PRO A 48 -9.10 0.48 -9.52
N LEU A 49 -9.65 -0.35 -8.63
CA LEU A 49 -8.94 -1.47 -8.03
C LEU A 49 -9.59 -2.76 -8.48
N ILE A 50 -8.75 -3.73 -8.87
CA ILE A 50 -9.17 -5.03 -9.34
C ILE A 50 -8.50 -6.09 -8.47
N SER A 51 -9.31 -6.93 -7.84
CA SER A 51 -8.91 -8.11 -7.07
C SER A 51 -9.57 -9.32 -7.72
N ILE A 52 -8.76 -10.28 -8.19
CA ILE A 52 -9.25 -11.49 -8.87
C ILE A 52 -8.57 -12.73 -8.31
N LEU A 53 -9.27 -13.86 -8.33
CA LEU A 53 -8.64 -15.16 -8.08
C LEU A 53 -7.79 -15.56 -9.30
N HIS A 54 -6.53 -15.88 -9.07
CA HIS A 54 -5.67 -16.47 -10.10
C HIS A 54 -5.96 -17.98 -10.16
N GLY A 55 -6.97 -18.37 -10.95
CA GLY A 55 -7.45 -19.75 -11.08
C GLY A 55 -8.44 -19.89 -12.24
N LYS A 56 -8.79 -21.13 -12.62
CA LYS A 56 -9.65 -21.46 -13.78
C LYS A 56 -11.12 -21.01 -13.65
N ASP A 57 -11.46 -20.12 -12.74
CA ASP A 57 -12.85 -19.70 -12.44
C ASP A 57 -13.32 -18.52 -13.28
N GLY A 58 -12.54 -18.15 -14.31
CA GLY A 58 -13.04 -17.21 -15.27
C GLY A 58 -14.15 -17.86 -16.09
N HIS A 59 -15.33 -17.24 -16.07
CA HIS A 59 -16.46 -17.71 -16.87
C HIS A 59 -16.11 -17.49 -18.35
N GLN A 60 -16.23 -18.54 -19.17
CA GLN A 60 -16.26 -18.33 -20.62
C GLN A 60 -17.56 -17.60 -20.94
N PRO A 61 -17.53 -16.37 -21.49
CA PRO A 61 -18.75 -15.74 -21.95
C PRO A 61 -19.38 -16.61 -23.06
N SER A 62 -20.68 -16.89 -22.96
CA SER A 62 -21.39 -17.65 -24.01
C SER A 62 -21.42 -16.84 -25.31
N GLY A 63 -20.76 -17.35 -26.34
CA GLY A 63 -20.64 -16.70 -27.66
C GLY A 63 -19.19 -16.75 -28.17
N ASN A 64 -18.99 -16.54 -29.47
CA ASN A 64 -17.70 -16.69 -30.20
C ASN A 64 -16.53 -15.77 -29.74
N ASN A 65 -16.57 -15.22 -28.51
CA ASN A 65 -15.57 -14.30 -27.98
C ASN A 65 -14.67 -15.00 -26.95
N THR A 66 -13.41 -15.22 -27.31
CA THR A 66 -12.42 -16.07 -26.62
C THR A 66 -11.81 -15.49 -25.34
N ALA A 67 -12.35 -14.41 -24.78
CA ALA A 67 -11.81 -13.76 -23.59
C ALA A 67 -12.53 -14.24 -22.32
N ILE A 68 -11.82 -15.04 -21.51
CA ILE A 68 -12.25 -15.39 -20.15
C ILE A 68 -12.42 -14.10 -19.34
N ALA A 69 -13.61 -13.91 -18.76
CA ALA A 69 -13.94 -12.72 -17.97
C ALA A 69 -13.86 -13.01 -16.46
N PHE A 70 -13.17 -12.13 -15.74
CA PHE A 70 -12.97 -12.27 -14.29
C PHE A 70 -13.87 -11.31 -13.52
N ASN A 71 -14.60 -11.85 -12.55
CA ASN A 71 -15.33 -11.06 -11.56
C ASN A 71 -14.40 -10.61 -10.43
N PHE A 72 -14.83 -9.61 -9.68
CA PHE A 72 -14.13 -9.21 -8.47
C PHE A 72 -14.21 -10.35 -7.47
N LEU A 73 -13.11 -10.62 -6.76
CA LEU A 73 -13.05 -11.71 -5.81
C LEU A 73 -14.08 -11.49 -4.70
N LYS A 74 -14.85 -12.54 -4.39
CA LYS A 74 -15.84 -12.55 -3.31
C LYS A 74 -15.49 -13.65 -2.29
N ASN A 75 -15.81 -13.43 -1.02
CA ASN A 75 -15.69 -14.45 0.01
C ASN A 75 -16.84 -15.47 -0.08
N SER A 76 -16.87 -16.46 0.82
CA SER A 76 -17.93 -17.49 0.87
C SER A 76 -19.35 -16.93 1.05
N ASN A 77 -19.48 -15.70 1.58
CA ASN A 77 -20.76 -15.02 1.78
C ASN A 77 -21.13 -14.13 0.59
N GLY A 78 -20.38 -14.18 -0.51
CA GLY A 78 -20.62 -13.36 -1.71
C GLY A 78 -20.16 -11.91 -1.58
N LEU A 79 -19.48 -11.52 -0.49
CA LEU A 79 -19.04 -10.15 -0.29
C LEU A 79 -17.70 -9.88 -0.99
N PRO A 80 -17.54 -8.76 -1.72
CA PRO A 80 -16.29 -8.41 -2.39
C PRO A 80 -15.12 -8.27 -1.41
N ILE A 81 -13.97 -8.85 -1.76
CA ILE A 81 -12.76 -8.83 -0.94
C ILE A 81 -11.47 -8.54 -1.71
N ILE A 82 -10.52 -7.92 -1.01
CA ILE A 82 -9.10 -7.91 -1.37
C ILE A 82 -8.40 -8.96 -0.51
N GLN A 83 -7.67 -9.87 -1.13
CA GLN A 83 -7.02 -10.97 -0.40
C GLN A 83 -5.98 -10.46 0.58
N SER A 84 -6.00 -11.03 1.79
CA SER A 84 -4.98 -10.89 2.83
C SER A 84 -3.57 -11.13 2.31
N THR A 85 -3.37 -12.10 1.43
CA THR A 85 -2.06 -12.39 0.80
C THR A 85 -1.57 -11.25 -0.10
N SER A 86 -2.48 -10.59 -0.83
CA SER A 86 -2.16 -9.42 -1.65
C SER A 86 -1.79 -8.21 -0.79
N ILE A 87 -2.52 -8.00 0.31
CA ILE A 87 -2.23 -6.95 1.30
C ILE A 87 -0.87 -7.23 1.94
N LYS A 88 -0.64 -8.46 2.44
CA LYS A 88 0.62 -8.87 3.06
C LYS A 88 1.80 -8.70 2.11
N GLY A 89 1.66 -9.06 0.83
CA GLY A 89 2.72 -8.90 -0.18
C GLY A 89 3.07 -7.42 -0.44
N MET A 90 2.07 -6.57 -0.57
CA MET A 90 2.24 -5.12 -0.71
C MET A 90 2.93 -4.52 0.52
N MET A 91 2.42 -4.86 1.70
CA MET A 91 2.94 -4.42 2.99
C MET A 91 4.38 -4.85 3.22
N ARG A 92 4.70 -6.11 2.89
CA ARG A 92 6.07 -6.64 2.96
C ARG A 92 7.02 -5.87 2.07
N SER A 93 6.63 -5.56 0.82
CA SER A 93 7.51 -4.84 -0.12
C SER A 93 7.88 -3.45 0.40
N ILE A 94 6.92 -2.70 0.95
CA ILE A 94 7.18 -1.37 1.53
C ILE A 94 8.05 -1.50 2.77
N TYR A 95 7.71 -2.41 3.68
CA TYR A 95 8.47 -2.63 4.91
C TYR A 95 9.92 -3.07 4.62
N GLU A 96 10.14 -3.91 3.61
CA GLU A 96 11.48 -4.31 3.14
C GLU A 96 12.30 -3.13 2.62
N ALA A 97 11.66 -2.12 2.02
CA ALA A 97 12.31 -0.90 1.55
C ALA A 97 12.65 0.04 2.70
N ILE A 98 11.75 0.22 3.67
CA ILE A 98 11.98 1.04 4.88
C ILE A 98 13.12 0.48 5.71
N THR A 99 13.10 -0.83 5.96
CA THR A 99 14.02 -1.51 6.88
C THR A 99 15.27 -2.08 6.21
N ASN A 100 15.48 -1.81 4.92
CA ASN A 100 16.60 -2.34 4.15
C ASN A 100 16.76 -3.88 4.29
N SER A 101 15.66 -4.62 4.25
CA SER A 101 15.66 -6.08 4.46
C SER A 101 16.21 -6.89 3.26
N CYS A 102 16.34 -8.22 3.39
CA CYS A 102 16.81 -9.07 2.30
C CYS A 102 15.80 -9.18 1.15
N LEU A 103 16.24 -9.62 -0.02
CA LEU A 103 15.39 -9.86 -1.20
C LEU A 103 14.98 -11.34 -1.25
N THR A 104 13.73 -11.66 -0.90
CA THR A 104 13.31 -13.07 -0.75
C THR A 104 12.97 -13.80 -2.05
N LEU A 105 12.74 -13.07 -3.14
CA LEU A 105 12.32 -13.64 -4.43
C LEU A 105 13.36 -13.41 -5.54
N VAL A 106 14.61 -13.09 -5.17
CA VAL A 106 15.67 -12.74 -6.12
C VAL A 106 16.77 -13.78 -6.09
N ALA A 107 17.03 -14.40 -7.24
CA ALA A 107 18.27 -15.11 -7.51
C ALA A 107 19.21 -14.19 -8.32
N PRO A 108 20.48 -14.01 -7.91
CA PRO A 108 21.41 -13.12 -8.61
C PRO A 108 21.83 -13.68 -9.97
N SER A 109 21.74 -15.00 -10.15
CA SER A 109 21.99 -15.66 -11.43
C SER A 109 21.01 -16.82 -11.63
N GLY A 110 20.82 -17.22 -12.89
CA GLY A 110 20.00 -18.37 -13.22
C GLY A 110 19.57 -18.40 -14.68
N GLN A 111 18.51 -19.14 -14.94
CA GLN A 111 17.92 -19.28 -16.27
C GLN A 111 16.48 -18.76 -16.30
N SER A 112 16.12 -18.10 -17.39
CA SER A 112 14.78 -17.55 -17.60
C SER A 112 14.33 -17.85 -19.03
N LYS A 113 13.11 -18.39 -19.18
CA LYS A 113 12.51 -18.70 -20.47
C LYS A 113 11.84 -17.46 -21.08
N LYS A 114 12.16 -17.11 -22.32
CA LYS A 114 11.41 -16.10 -23.09
C LYS A 114 10.18 -16.72 -23.78
N ASN A 115 10.31 -17.96 -24.24
CA ASN A 115 9.27 -18.83 -24.79
C ASN A 115 9.73 -20.30 -24.63
N LYS A 116 8.96 -21.30 -25.13
CA LYS A 116 9.26 -22.73 -24.92
C LYS A 116 10.67 -23.14 -25.39
N ASN A 117 11.24 -22.45 -26.40
CA ASN A 117 12.49 -22.82 -27.06
C ASN A 117 13.65 -21.83 -26.82
N ASP A 118 13.44 -20.73 -26.09
CA ASP A 118 14.47 -19.69 -25.81
C ASP A 118 14.71 -19.60 -24.30
N ILE A 119 15.70 -20.35 -23.83
CA ILE A 119 16.23 -20.29 -22.46
C ILE A 119 17.40 -19.32 -22.43
N ARG A 120 17.31 -18.29 -21.59
CA ARG A 120 18.36 -17.28 -21.43
C ARG A 120 18.97 -17.35 -20.05
N GLN A 121 20.29 -17.34 -20.00
CA GLN A 121 21.01 -17.14 -18.75
C GLN A 121 21.00 -15.67 -18.37
N TYR A 122 21.05 -15.40 -17.08
CA TYR A 122 21.19 -14.06 -16.53
C TYR A 122 22.09 -14.08 -15.31
N SER A 123 22.76 -12.96 -15.08
CA SER A 123 23.57 -12.71 -13.89
C SER A 123 23.52 -11.23 -13.51
N TYR A 124 23.55 -10.96 -12.21
CA TYR A 124 23.58 -9.64 -11.59
C TYR A 124 24.57 -9.64 -10.45
N GLN A 125 25.28 -8.52 -10.27
CA GLN A 125 26.00 -8.25 -9.04
C GLN A 125 25.00 -7.85 -7.95
N LEU A 126 25.00 -8.63 -6.87
CA LEU A 126 24.22 -8.39 -5.66
C LEU A 126 25.11 -8.76 -4.48
N ASP A 127 25.22 -7.87 -3.50
CA ASP A 127 25.89 -8.18 -2.24
C ASP A 127 25.17 -9.39 -1.60
N GLU A 128 25.92 -10.44 -1.30
CA GLU A 128 25.38 -11.70 -0.74
C GLU A 128 24.59 -11.46 0.54
N LYS A 129 24.90 -10.38 1.27
CA LYS A 129 24.14 -9.95 2.45
C LYS A 129 22.71 -9.52 2.12
N TYR A 130 22.30 -9.37 0.87
CA TYR A 130 20.89 -9.20 0.50
C TYR A 130 20.17 -10.51 0.18
N LEU A 131 20.89 -11.63 0.06
CA LEU A 131 20.28 -12.92 -0.24
C LEU A 131 19.49 -13.42 0.97
N ASN A 132 18.32 -13.99 0.70
CA ASN A 132 17.50 -14.60 1.74
C ASN A 132 18.13 -15.85 2.35
N SER A 133 19.04 -16.53 1.63
CA SER A 133 19.86 -17.64 2.15
C SER A 133 20.66 -17.28 3.41
N GLN A 134 20.92 -15.99 3.64
CA GLN A 134 21.57 -15.51 4.85
C GLN A 134 20.62 -15.45 6.07
N CYS A 135 19.30 -15.46 5.87
CA CYS A 135 18.29 -15.51 6.95
C CYS A 135 18.05 -16.96 7.39
N LYS A 136 19.08 -17.58 7.97
CA LYS A 136 19.12 -19.03 8.31
C LYS A 136 18.94 -19.36 9.79
N ALA A 137 18.88 -18.35 10.65
CA ALA A 137 18.74 -18.51 12.08
C ALA A 137 17.84 -17.41 12.65
N ILE A 138 17.10 -17.74 13.71
CA ILE A 138 16.21 -16.82 14.43
C ILE A 138 16.97 -15.55 14.87
N SER A 139 18.20 -15.71 15.37
CA SER A 139 19.05 -14.61 15.84
C SER A 139 19.69 -13.79 14.72
N PHE A 140 19.41 -14.09 13.45
CA PHE A 140 20.05 -13.43 12.31
C PHE A 140 19.08 -13.18 11.15
N LEU A 141 17.83 -12.83 11.51
CA LEU A 141 16.81 -12.44 10.55
C LEU A 141 16.94 -10.96 10.19
N CYS A 142 16.66 -10.63 8.93
CA CYS A 142 16.36 -9.25 8.59
C CYS A 142 14.98 -8.86 9.14
N PRO A 143 14.69 -7.56 9.38
CA PRO A 143 13.44 -7.09 9.95
C PRO A 143 12.19 -7.64 9.23
N ALA A 144 12.19 -7.70 7.90
CA ALA A 144 11.04 -8.21 7.16
C ALA A 144 10.85 -9.73 7.32
N CYS A 145 11.93 -10.53 7.34
CA CYS A 145 11.82 -11.97 7.57
C CYS A 145 11.41 -12.28 9.01
N SER A 146 11.87 -11.49 9.98
CA SER A 146 11.44 -11.55 11.39
C SER A 146 9.94 -11.30 11.50
N LEU A 147 9.45 -10.22 10.90
CA LEU A 147 8.05 -9.79 11.07
C LEU A 147 7.07 -10.56 10.16
N PHE A 148 7.34 -10.67 8.87
CA PHE A 148 6.43 -11.29 7.88
C PHE A 148 6.61 -12.81 7.73
N GLY A 149 7.71 -13.34 8.25
CA GLY A 149 8.12 -14.75 8.12
C GLY A 149 9.01 -15.01 6.91
N THR A 150 9.65 -16.17 6.89
CA THR A 150 10.51 -16.63 5.80
C THR A 150 10.49 -18.14 5.65
N ILE A 151 10.64 -18.62 4.42
CA ILE A 151 10.83 -20.05 4.10
C ILE A 151 12.24 -20.15 3.52
N GLY A 152 13.18 -20.75 4.26
CA GLY A 152 14.55 -20.99 3.79
C GLY A 152 14.68 -22.30 3.00
N GLU A 153 15.84 -22.47 2.36
CA GLU A 153 16.15 -23.63 1.49
C GLU A 153 16.58 -24.88 2.29
N GLU A 154 17.15 -24.72 3.50
CA GLU A 154 17.79 -25.79 4.28
C GLU A 154 17.14 -25.96 5.68
N ASN A 155 15.86 -26.34 5.73
CA ASN A 155 15.09 -26.66 6.95
C ASN A 155 14.83 -25.49 7.92
N PHE A 156 15.23 -24.27 7.59
CA PHE A 156 14.91 -23.10 8.42
C PHE A 156 13.63 -22.41 7.91
N HIS A 157 12.57 -22.50 8.69
CA HIS A 157 11.31 -21.79 8.44
C HIS A 157 10.95 -20.95 9.65
N CYS A 158 10.62 -19.67 9.41
CA CYS A 158 10.20 -18.77 10.47
C CYS A 158 8.77 -18.28 10.18
N LYS A 159 7.87 -18.52 11.13
CA LYS A 159 6.49 -18.02 11.06
C LYS A 159 6.49 -16.52 11.27
N GLY A 160 5.79 -15.78 10.42
CA GLY A 160 5.57 -14.36 10.62
C GLY A 160 4.73 -14.08 11.87
N ARG A 161 5.01 -12.95 12.50
CA ARG A 161 4.36 -12.43 13.71
C ARG A 161 3.26 -11.40 13.43
N ILE A 162 2.98 -11.18 12.15
CA ILE A 162 1.85 -10.37 11.70
C ILE A 162 0.96 -11.15 10.72
N TRP A 163 -0.35 -10.95 10.89
CA TRP A 163 -1.38 -11.51 10.01
C TRP A 163 -2.31 -10.40 9.54
N PHE A 164 -2.94 -10.65 8.39
CA PHE A 164 -3.92 -9.75 7.80
C PHE A 164 -5.19 -10.57 7.55
N SER A 165 -6.35 -10.03 7.90
CA SER A 165 -7.61 -10.54 7.37
C SER A 165 -7.73 -10.17 5.89
N ASP A 166 -8.63 -10.83 5.17
CA ASP A 166 -9.08 -10.29 3.89
C ASP A 166 -9.73 -8.93 4.14
N ALA A 167 -9.55 -7.99 3.20
CA ALA A 167 -10.22 -6.69 3.28
C ALA A 167 -11.58 -6.78 2.60
N GLN A 168 -12.63 -6.64 3.39
CA GLN A 168 -14.01 -6.75 2.94
C GLN A 168 -14.56 -5.38 2.57
N LEU A 169 -15.36 -5.30 1.50
CA LEU A 169 -16.06 -4.07 1.13
C LEU A 169 -17.02 -3.67 2.26
N LEU A 170 -16.80 -2.47 2.81
CA LEU A 170 -17.60 -1.88 3.89
C LEU A 170 -18.59 -0.84 3.36
N ALA A 171 -18.18 -0.03 2.37
CA ALA A 171 -19.02 1.00 1.77
C ALA A 171 -18.72 1.18 0.28
N GLY A 172 -19.68 1.75 -0.46
CA GLY A 172 -19.64 1.91 -1.91
C GLY A 172 -20.05 0.65 -2.67
N SER A 173 -19.99 0.70 -4.00
CA SER A 173 -20.38 -0.41 -4.86
C SER A 173 -19.34 -0.70 -5.95
N LEU A 174 -19.27 -1.95 -6.37
CA LEU A 174 -18.45 -2.32 -7.50
C LEU A 174 -19.09 -1.80 -8.79
N LYS A 175 -18.26 -1.31 -9.70
CA LYS A 175 -18.71 -0.96 -11.04
C LYS A 175 -18.70 -2.20 -11.92
N THR A 176 -19.88 -2.58 -12.39
CA THR A 176 -20.08 -3.70 -13.32
C THR A 176 -20.04 -3.24 -14.77
N GLY A 177 -19.46 -4.05 -15.66
CA GLY A 177 -19.40 -3.79 -17.09
C GLY A 177 -18.36 -4.67 -17.78
N SER A 178 -18.28 -4.63 -19.11
CA SER A 178 -17.21 -5.33 -19.83
C SER A 178 -16.02 -4.40 -20.03
N PHE A 179 -14.92 -4.69 -19.32
CA PHE A 179 -13.68 -3.94 -19.43
C PHE A 179 -12.56 -4.87 -19.89
N ILE A 180 -11.70 -4.39 -20.79
CA ILE A 180 -10.66 -5.19 -21.43
C ILE A 180 -9.30 -4.55 -21.13
N ILE A 181 -8.49 -5.29 -20.38
CA ILE A 181 -7.13 -4.89 -20.03
C ILE A 181 -6.13 -5.61 -20.92
N LYS A 182 -5.17 -4.86 -21.47
CA LYS A 182 -4.03 -5.43 -22.18
C LYS A 182 -3.04 -6.04 -21.19
N GLN A 183 -2.74 -7.33 -21.34
CA GLN A 183 -1.61 -7.96 -20.66
C GLN A 183 -0.32 -7.31 -21.16
N LEU A 184 0.41 -6.69 -20.22
CA LEU A 184 1.76 -6.23 -20.46
C LEU A 184 2.75 -7.40 -20.33
N ASN A 185 4.03 -7.14 -20.56
CA ASN A 185 5.04 -8.18 -20.43
C ASN A 185 5.17 -8.69 -18.99
N SER A 186 5.35 -10.01 -18.87
CA SER A 186 5.77 -10.65 -17.63
C SER A 186 7.18 -10.20 -17.22
N PRO A 187 7.51 -10.19 -15.92
CA PRO A 187 8.87 -9.95 -15.47
C PRO A 187 9.80 -11.02 -16.04
N LYS A 188 10.89 -10.58 -16.67
CA LYS A 188 11.91 -11.45 -17.25
C LYS A 188 13.26 -11.14 -16.61
N PRO A 189 13.76 -11.99 -15.69
CA PRO A 189 15.05 -11.78 -15.04
C PRO A 189 16.22 -11.56 -16.01
N HIS A 190 16.18 -12.14 -17.22
CA HIS A 190 17.19 -11.91 -18.26
C HIS A 190 17.14 -10.52 -18.94
N HIS A 191 16.18 -9.66 -18.57
CA HIS A 191 16.05 -8.33 -19.15
C HIS A 191 16.94 -7.31 -18.40
N HIS A 192 18.25 -7.36 -18.64
CA HIS A 192 19.24 -6.50 -17.99
C HIS A 192 18.95 -5.00 -18.15
N ALA A 193 18.37 -4.60 -19.29
CA ALA A 193 17.94 -3.21 -19.52
C ALA A 193 16.84 -2.72 -18.56
N THR A 194 16.16 -3.63 -17.85
CA THR A 194 15.19 -3.31 -16.80
C THR A 194 15.78 -3.46 -15.40
N TYR A 195 16.50 -4.55 -15.13
CA TYR A 195 16.86 -4.92 -13.75
C TYR A 195 18.31 -4.64 -13.36
N GLY A 196 19.21 -4.31 -14.30
CA GLY A 196 20.62 -4.05 -14.01
C GLY A 196 21.02 -2.61 -14.27
N LYS A 197 21.68 -1.95 -13.30
CA LYS A 197 22.10 -0.53 -13.40
C LYS A 197 22.91 -0.22 -14.67
N SER A 198 23.82 -1.13 -15.05
CA SER A 198 24.65 -0.99 -16.26
C SER A 198 23.99 -1.51 -17.54
N LYS A 199 22.77 -2.06 -17.48
CA LYS A 199 22.03 -2.69 -18.58
C LYS A 199 22.73 -3.89 -19.25
N LYS A 200 23.81 -4.38 -18.65
CA LYS A 200 24.62 -5.51 -19.13
C LYS A 200 24.55 -6.69 -18.17
N PRO A 201 24.78 -7.94 -18.64
CA PRO A 201 24.97 -9.10 -17.77
C PRO A 201 26.09 -8.83 -16.74
N GLY A 202 25.92 -9.33 -15.53
CA GLY A 202 26.85 -9.10 -14.42
C GLY A 202 26.84 -7.69 -13.85
N GLY A 203 25.97 -6.79 -14.33
CA GLY A 203 25.80 -5.47 -13.73
C GLY A 203 25.14 -5.50 -12.35
N ALA A 204 25.38 -4.47 -11.53
CA ALA A 204 24.70 -4.30 -10.26
C ALA A 204 23.17 -4.29 -10.41
N LEU A 205 22.47 -5.00 -9.53
CA LEU A 205 21.01 -5.01 -9.50
C LEU A 205 20.46 -3.59 -9.23
N ALA A 206 19.38 -3.22 -9.91
CA ALA A 206 18.76 -1.90 -9.80
C ALA A 206 18.21 -1.61 -8.39
N GLY A 207 17.53 -2.60 -7.79
CA GLY A 207 16.98 -2.51 -6.45
C GLY A 207 15.59 -3.12 -6.32
N ARG A 208 14.74 -2.55 -5.47
CA ARG A 208 13.36 -3.01 -5.25
C ARG A 208 12.42 -2.32 -6.23
N LYS A 209 11.72 -3.09 -7.05
CA LYS A 209 10.82 -2.56 -8.09
C LYS A 209 9.49 -2.11 -7.49
N PHE A 210 9.13 -0.84 -7.69
CA PHE A 210 7.82 -0.27 -7.33
C PHE A 210 7.16 0.39 -8.54
N TYR A 211 5.84 0.28 -8.65
CA TYR A 211 5.07 0.94 -9.70
C TYR A 211 4.70 2.37 -9.28
N TYR A 212 4.77 3.30 -10.22
CA TYR A 212 4.34 4.67 -9.97
C TYR A 212 2.81 4.80 -9.82
N HIS A 213 2.40 5.85 -9.13
CA HIS A 213 1.02 6.31 -9.14
C HIS A 213 0.74 7.21 -10.34
N HIS A 214 -0.50 7.20 -10.82
CA HIS A 214 -0.92 7.88 -12.05
C HIS A 214 -2.27 8.54 -11.81
N LYS A 215 -2.41 9.82 -12.21
CA LYS A 215 -3.62 10.66 -12.03
C LYS A 215 -4.85 10.14 -12.78
N LYS A 216 -4.67 9.62 -14.00
CA LYS A 216 -5.76 9.08 -14.83
C LYS A 216 -5.34 7.75 -15.46
N PRO A 217 -5.94 6.62 -15.10
CA PRO A 217 -5.76 5.40 -15.88
C PRO A 217 -6.38 5.59 -17.27
N LYS A 218 -5.74 5.08 -18.32
CA LYS A 218 -6.35 5.05 -19.67
C LYS A 218 -7.66 4.25 -19.61
N ASN A 219 -8.69 4.69 -20.34
CA ASN A 219 -9.96 4.00 -20.43
C ASN A 219 -9.75 2.50 -20.74
N PHE A 220 -10.35 1.64 -19.92
CA PHE A 220 -10.25 0.17 -19.97
C PHE A 220 -10.89 -0.48 -21.21
N LYS A 221 -11.19 0.28 -22.24
CA LYS A 221 -11.85 -0.21 -23.45
C LYS A 221 -10.79 -0.34 -24.54
N VAL A 222 -9.93 -1.36 -24.40
CA VAL A 222 -9.03 -1.79 -25.47
C VAL A 222 -9.80 -2.76 -26.38
N THR A 223 -9.56 -2.70 -27.68
CA THR A 223 -10.10 -3.69 -28.62
C THR A 223 -9.65 -5.10 -28.20
N PRO A 224 -10.57 -6.10 -28.14
CA PRO A 224 -10.20 -7.48 -27.84
C PRO A 224 -9.10 -7.98 -28.77
N GLY A 225 -8.15 -8.73 -28.24
CA GLY A 225 -7.07 -9.30 -29.06
C GLY A 225 -6.18 -10.28 -28.31
N PRO A 226 -5.09 -10.77 -28.93
CA PRO A 226 -4.13 -11.61 -28.26
C PRO A 226 -3.57 -10.92 -27.02
N ARG A 227 -3.54 -11.63 -25.88
CA ARG A 227 -3.04 -11.12 -24.59
C ARG A 227 -3.91 -10.00 -23.99
N THR A 228 -5.22 -10.05 -24.16
CA THR A 228 -6.15 -9.22 -23.39
C THR A 228 -6.90 -10.04 -22.35
N PHE A 229 -7.25 -9.43 -21.22
CA PHE A 229 -8.07 -10.01 -20.17
C PHE A 229 -9.36 -9.20 -20.04
N ALA A 230 -10.50 -9.87 -19.99
CA ALA A 230 -11.76 -9.25 -19.67
C ALA A 230 -11.97 -9.25 -18.14
N ILE A 231 -12.45 -8.15 -17.61
CA ILE A 231 -12.92 -8.02 -16.23
C ILE A 231 -14.36 -7.53 -16.25
N ASN A 232 -15.17 -8.05 -15.34
CA ASN A 232 -16.59 -7.70 -15.25
C ASN A 232 -16.87 -6.67 -14.16
N GLU A 233 -16.00 -6.59 -13.15
CA GLU A 233 -16.20 -5.79 -11.96
C GLU A 233 -14.88 -5.15 -11.52
N TYR A 234 -14.94 -3.91 -11.02
CA TYR A 234 -13.84 -3.28 -10.29
C TYR A 234 -14.38 -2.37 -9.17
N ALA A 235 -13.55 -2.13 -8.16
CA ALA A 235 -13.87 -1.20 -7.09
C ALA A 235 -13.53 0.24 -7.51
N THR A 236 -14.46 1.16 -7.34
CA THR A 236 -14.30 2.59 -7.65
C THR A 236 -13.60 3.31 -6.47
N PRO A 237 -13.16 4.57 -6.66
CA PRO A 237 -12.66 5.40 -5.55
C PRO A 237 -13.70 5.73 -4.45
N GLU A 238 -14.99 5.42 -4.68
CA GLU A 238 -16.05 5.56 -3.68
C GLU A 238 -16.09 4.36 -2.73
N CYS A 239 -15.47 3.24 -3.10
CA CYS A 239 -15.40 2.06 -2.25
C CYS A 239 -14.52 2.30 -1.02
N LEU A 240 -14.87 1.64 0.08
CA LEU A 240 -14.04 1.53 1.27
C LEU A 240 -13.98 0.07 1.70
N PHE A 241 -12.77 -0.46 1.89
CA PHE A 241 -12.56 -1.81 2.37
C PHE A 241 -12.06 -1.79 3.81
N GLN A 242 -12.51 -2.73 4.64
CA GLN A 242 -12.11 -2.88 6.03
C GLN A 242 -11.31 -4.17 6.21
N PHE A 243 -10.19 -4.11 6.92
CA PHE A 243 -9.42 -5.28 7.31
C PHE A 243 -8.77 -5.10 8.67
N ARG A 244 -8.34 -6.21 9.27
CA ARG A 244 -7.59 -6.22 10.52
C ARG A 244 -6.18 -6.71 10.27
N THR A 245 -5.22 -6.14 11.00
CA THR A 245 -3.91 -6.75 11.17
C THR A 245 -3.69 -7.16 12.61
N HIS A 246 -3.29 -8.41 12.81
CA HIS A 246 -3.00 -9.00 14.11
C HIS A 246 -1.49 -9.00 14.31
N LEU A 247 -1.06 -8.60 15.50
CA LEU A 247 0.34 -8.42 15.89
C LEU A 247 0.62 -9.33 17.09
N ASP A 248 1.69 -10.10 17.01
CA ASP A 248 2.07 -11.04 18.07
C ASP A 248 3.54 -10.88 18.44
N ILE A 249 3.80 -10.29 19.61
CA ILE A 249 5.13 -10.12 20.20
C ILE A 249 6.09 -9.43 19.21
N ILE A 250 5.79 -8.17 18.91
CA ILE A 250 6.62 -7.30 18.07
C ILE A 250 7.36 -6.29 18.95
N SER A 251 8.58 -5.91 18.59
CA SER A 251 9.30 -4.84 19.32
C SER A 251 8.70 -3.47 19.00
N GLU A 252 8.90 -2.47 19.89
CA GLU A 252 8.47 -1.09 19.61
C GLU A 252 9.08 -0.54 18.31
N LYS A 253 10.33 -0.92 17.99
CA LYS A 253 10.99 -0.55 16.73
C LYS A 253 10.32 -1.18 15.51
N GLU A 254 10.06 -2.49 15.55
CA GLU A 254 9.33 -3.19 14.47
C GLU A 254 7.94 -2.58 14.29
N PHE A 255 7.25 -2.29 15.40
CA PHE A 255 5.94 -1.66 15.38
C PHE A 255 5.98 -0.25 14.79
N SER A 256 6.95 0.56 15.18
CA SER A 256 7.17 1.92 14.68
C SER A 256 7.30 1.96 13.14
N ASP A 257 8.20 1.14 12.60
CA ASP A 257 8.44 1.05 11.15
C ASP A 257 7.23 0.41 10.43
N PHE A 258 6.50 -0.51 11.09
CA PHE A 258 5.30 -1.15 10.55
C PHE A 258 4.13 -0.19 10.44
N LEU A 259 3.89 0.65 11.45
CA LEU A 259 2.85 1.68 11.41
C LEU A 259 3.08 2.67 10.27
N LEU A 260 4.34 3.05 10.01
CA LEU A 260 4.70 3.89 8.87
C LEU A 260 4.45 3.18 7.53
N ALA A 261 4.80 1.90 7.43
CA ALA A 261 4.51 1.12 6.22
C ALA A 261 3.00 0.98 5.97
N LEU A 262 2.22 0.83 7.05
CA LEU A 262 0.78 0.54 7.00
C LEU A 262 -0.01 1.78 6.65
N GLU A 263 0.23 2.89 7.34
CA GLU A 263 -0.39 4.17 7.08
C GLU A 263 0.71 5.17 6.69
N LEU A 264 0.92 5.35 5.39
CA LEU A 264 1.98 6.21 4.88
C LEU A 264 1.74 7.69 5.24
N VAL A 265 2.81 8.47 5.25
CA VAL A 265 2.73 9.93 5.41
C VAL A 265 1.97 10.58 4.26
N GLU A 266 1.46 11.79 4.49
CA GLU A 266 0.68 12.56 3.52
C GLU A 266 1.39 12.70 2.15
N GLY A 267 0.58 12.65 1.09
CA GLY A 267 1.02 12.69 -0.31
C GLY A 267 1.58 11.38 -0.86
N LEU A 268 1.69 10.33 -0.03
CA LEU A 268 2.10 8.99 -0.45
C LEU A 268 0.92 8.01 -0.44
N GLY A 269 1.04 6.92 -1.20
CA GLY A 269 0.04 5.87 -1.22
C GLY A 269 0.59 4.50 -1.56
N HIS A 270 -0.32 3.53 -1.53
CA HIS A 270 -0.04 2.12 -1.73
C HIS A 270 -0.52 1.64 -3.11
N LYS A 271 0.11 0.59 -3.64
CA LYS A 271 -0.20 0.04 -4.97
C LYS A 271 -0.51 -1.46 -4.93
N ILE A 272 -1.77 -1.83 -5.09
CA ILE A 272 -2.28 -3.21 -4.96
C ILE A 272 -3.09 -3.65 -6.20
N GLY A 273 -3.37 -4.95 -6.32
CA GLY A 273 -4.26 -5.48 -7.36
C GLY A 273 -3.66 -5.54 -8.77
N LEU A 274 -4.52 -5.80 -9.75
CA LEU A 274 -4.17 -5.95 -11.16
C LEU A 274 -3.98 -4.58 -11.84
N GLY A 275 -3.16 -4.53 -12.90
CA GLY A 275 -3.03 -3.35 -13.76
C GLY A 275 -2.26 -2.18 -13.16
N LYS A 276 -1.41 -2.43 -12.16
CA LYS A 276 -0.52 -1.40 -11.55
C LYS A 276 0.25 -0.61 -12.60
N ALA A 277 0.76 -1.32 -13.61
CA ALA A 277 1.54 -0.78 -14.71
C ALA A 277 0.75 0.09 -15.71
N ILE A 278 -0.58 0.13 -15.61
CA ILE A 278 -1.44 1.03 -16.39
C ILE A 278 -2.15 2.06 -15.49
N GLY A 279 -1.71 2.22 -14.24
CA GLY A 279 -2.20 3.22 -13.30
C GLY A 279 -3.22 2.73 -12.27
N LEU A 280 -3.64 1.47 -12.31
CA LEU A 280 -4.70 0.95 -11.41
C LEU A 280 -4.20 0.63 -10.00
N GLY A 281 -5.15 0.51 -9.08
CA GLY A 281 -4.92 0.00 -7.73
C GLY A 281 -4.04 0.90 -6.87
N SER A 282 -3.99 2.20 -7.15
CA SER A 282 -3.54 3.19 -6.16
C SER A 282 -4.56 3.20 -5.03
N CYS A 283 -4.11 3.19 -3.78
CA CYS A 283 -4.97 3.24 -2.61
C CYS A 283 -4.25 3.93 -1.44
N GLN A 284 -5.03 4.30 -0.43
CA GLN A 284 -4.54 4.72 0.87
C GLN A 284 -5.07 3.77 1.93
N ILE A 285 -4.28 3.57 2.97
CA ILE A 285 -4.68 2.84 4.15
C ILE A 285 -4.69 3.81 5.32
N SER A 286 -5.71 3.72 6.16
CA SER A 286 -5.80 4.43 7.44
C SER A 286 -6.06 3.45 8.58
N ILE A 287 -5.64 3.82 9.79
CA ILE A 287 -5.78 3.02 11.00
C ILE A 287 -6.83 3.66 11.92
N ASP A 288 -7.84 2.87 12.30
CA ASP A 288 -8.85 3.26 13.28
C ASP A 288 -8.29 3.08 14.69
N ARG A 289 -7.87 4.18 15.32
CA ARG A 289 -7.15 4.13 16.59
C ARG A 289 -8.02 3.67 17.76
N GLU A 290 -9.32 3.92 17.68
CA GLU A 290 -10.28 3.62 18.74
C GLU A 290 -10.73 2.16 18.69
N LYS A 291 -10.93 1.62 17.48
CA LYS A 291 -11.24 0.20 17.29
C LYS A 291 -10.00 -0.69 17.37
N SER A 292 -8.81 -0.11 17.30
CA SER A 292 -7.55 -0.82 17.53
C SER A 292 -7.29 -1.06 19.02
N ALA A 293 -6.61 -2.16 19.32
CA ALA A 293 -6.24 -2.51 20.69
C ALA A 293 -4.81 -3.07 20.69
N ILE A 294 -3.91 -2.36 21.37
CA ILE A 294 -2.52 -2.76 21.61
C ILE A 294 -2.33 -2.97 23.11
N TYR A 295 -1.63 -4.03 23.49
CA TYR A 295 -1.33 -4.39 24.87
C TYR A 295 0.11 -4.92 24.97
N ARG A 296 0.66 -4.94 26.18
CA ARG A 296 1.93 -5.61 26.45
C ARG A 296 1.68 -7.07 26.77
N PRO A 297 2.32 -8.01 26.07
CA PRO A 297 2.13 -9.43 26.34
C PRO A 297 2.67 -9.87 27.72
N SER A 298 3.61 -9.13 28.31
CA SER A 298 4.05 -9.32 29.71
C SER A 298 2.91 -9.20 30.71
N ASP A 299 1.90 -8.39 30.38
CA ASP A 299 0.78 -8.10 31.27
C ASP A 299 -0.34 -9.13 31.08
N ARG A 300 -0.20 -10.02 30.09
CA ARG A 300 -1.19 -11.04 29.75
C ARG A 300 -1.33 -12.02 30.93
N TYR A 301 -2.57 -12.25 31.35
CA TYR A 301 -2.95 -13.05 32.52
C TYR A 301 -2.58 -12.43 33.88
N SER A 302 -2.05 -11.19 33.92
CA SER A 302 -1.89 -10.46 35.19
C SER A 302 -3.24 -9.99 35.74
N SER A 303 -4.24 -9.79 34.86
CA SER A 303 -5.62 -9.52 35.21
C SER A 303 -6.58 -10.01 34.11
N LEU A 304 -7.89 -10.06 34.38
CA LEU A 304 -8.93 -10.33 33.38
C LEU A 304 -9.20 -9.13 32.45
N VAL A 305 -8.63 -7.96 32.78
CA VAL A 305 -8.76 -6.70 32.03
C VAL A 305 -7.36 -6.30 31.55
N ASN A 306 -7.01 -6.63 30.31
CA ASN A 306 -5.73 -6.20 29.76
C ASN A 306 -5.72 -4.68 29.60
N ASP A 307 -4.79 -4.02 30.29
CA ASP A 307 -4.56 -2.59 30.10
C ASP A 307 -4.09 -2.34 28.67
N LYS A 308 -4.84 -1.50 27.95
CA LYS A 308 -4.45 -1.03 26.63
C LYS A 308 -3.25 -0.09 26.80
N VAL A 309 -2.23 -0.27 25.98
CA VAL A 309 -1.16 0.72 25.88
C VAL A 309 -1.77 2.02 25.37
N SER A 310 -1.79 3.07 26.18
CA SER A 310 -2.24 4.39 25.74
C SER A 310 -1.26 4.98 24.74
N ASP A 311 -1.75 5.80 23.80
CA ASP A 311 -0.93 6.55 22.85
C ASP A 311 0.06 5.72 22.02
N TRP A 312 -0.19 4.41 21.85
CA TRP A 312 0.65 3.48 21.09
C TRP A 312 0.98 3.99 19.68
N TYR A 313 0.09 4.80 19.09
CA TYR A 313 0.25 5.36 17.76
C TYR A 313 1.37 6.43 17.69
N LEU A 314 1.76 7.06 18.82
CA LEU A 314 2.90 7.98 18.87
C LEU A 314 4.23 7.30 18.54
N LEU A 315 4.29 5.97 18.63
CA LEU A 315 5.46 5.19 18.21
C LEU A 315 5.67 5.21 16.69
N LYS A 316 4.67 5.60 15.88
CA LYS A 316 4.75 5.58 14.42
C LYS A 316 5.97 6.36 13.92
N ALA A 317 6.80 5.70 13.13
CA ALA A 317 7.96 6.31 12.50
C ALA A 317 7.56 7.49 11.58
N GLY A 318 8.39 8.52 11.57
CA GLY A 318 8.22 9.71 10.71
C GLY A 318 8.74 9.53 9.28
N ARG A 319 8.49 10.55 8.44
CA ARG A 319 8.93 10.60 7.03
C ARG A 319 10.44 10.39 6.86
N ASN A 320 11.24 10.80 7.83
CA ASN A 320 12.71 10.66 7.84
C ASN A 320 13.19 9.20 7.78
N ARG A 321 12.32 8.21 8.02
CA ARG A 321 12.63 6.79 7.85
C ARG A 321 12.49 6.30 6.41
N LEU A 322 11.88 7.09 5.53
CA LEU A 322 11.75 6.79 4.10
C LEU A 322 12.94 7.36 3.33
N SER A 323 13.51 6.60 2.40
CA SER A 323 14.49 7.14 1.44
C SER A 323 13.82 8.00 0.37
N ASP A 324 14.58 8.91 -0.24
CA ASP A 324 14.06 9.76 -1.32
C ASP A 324 13.55 8.94 -2.51
N ASP A 325 14.26 7.86 -2.89
CA ASP A 325 13.81 6.93 -3.92
C ASP A 325 12.46 6.27 -3.58
N LEU A 326 12.25 5.91 -2.30
CA LEU A 326 11.00 5.28 -1.84
C LEU A 326 9.86 6.30 -1.80
N ILE A 327 10.12 7.49 -1.27
CA ILE A 327 9.18 8.61 -1.32
C ILE A 327 8.77 8.85 -2.77
N GLU A 328 9.73 8.93 -3.68
CA GLU A 328 9.49 9.21 -5.08
C GLU A 328 8.59 8.17 -5.73
N VAL A 329 8.77 6.87 -5.49
CA VAL A 329 7.90 5.85 -6.11
C VAL A 329 6.50 5.79 -5.50
N LEU A 330 6.35 6.15 -4.22
CA LEU A 330 5.07 6.12 -3.49
C LEU A 330 4.25 7.42 -3.62
N ARG A 331 4.82 8.49 -4.18
CA ARG A 331 4.12 9.77 -4.39
C ARG A 331 2.87 9.61 -5.27
N LEU A 332 1.76 10.17 -4.81
CA LEU A 332 0.48 10.16 -5.52
C LEU A 332 0.39 11.22 -6.63
N ASN A 333 1.11 12.35 -6.50
CA ASN A 333 0.92 13.55 -7.32
C ASN A 333 2.00 13.70 -8.39
N LYS A 334 2.20 12.69 -9.24
CA LYS A 334 3.16 12.82 -10.34
C LYS A 334 2.52 13.46 -11.55
N GLU A 335 2.93 14.70 -11.84
CA GLU A 335 2.67 15.38 -13.11
C GLU A 335 3.97 15.65 -13.88
N THR A 336 3.86 15.69 -15.21
CA THR A 336 4.85 16.30 -16.09
C THR A 336 4.08 17.30 -16.93
N ASN A 337 4.08 18.60 -16.62
CA ASN A 337 3.51 19.67 -17.45
C ASN A 337 2.22 19.26 -18.21
N ASN A 338 1.16 18.86 -17.52
CA ASN A 338 -0.11 18.42 -18.14
C ASN A 338 -0.03 17.25 -19.16
N LYS A 339 1.11 16.56 -19.26
CA LYS A 339 1.33 15.38 -20.12
C LYS A 339 1.16 14.11 -19.29
N ILE A 340 0.12 13.36 -19.63
CA ILE A 340 -0.14 12.00 -19.14
C ILE A 340 1.12 11.15 -19.36
N ILE A 341 1.57 10.43 -18.33
CA ILE A 341 2.59 9.39 -18.47
C ILE A 341 2.03 8.33 -19.41
N GLU A 342 2.52 8.31 -20.65
CA GLU A 342 2.12 7.32 -21.66
C GLU A 342 3.18 6.23 -21.78
N TYR A 343 2.73 4.99 -21.69
CA TYR A 343 3.59 3.84 -21.93
C TYR A 343 3.75 3.61 -23.43
N PRO A 344 4.97 3.32 -23.89
CA PRO A 344 5.13 2.74 -25.20
C PRO A 344 4.33 1.42 -25.26
N PRO A 345 3.45 1.23 -26.26
CA PRO A 345 2.61 0.03 -26.38
C PRO A 345 3.42 -1.27 -26.58
N ASN A 346 4.71 -1.12 -26.88
CA ASN A 346 5.70 -2.18 -27.03
C ASN A 346 6.93 -1.89 -26.15
N HIS A 347 7.36 -2.88 -25.37
CA HIS A 347 8.56 -2.78 -24.55
C HIS A 347 9.87 -2.44 -25.26
N ASN A 348 9.97 -2.74 -26.56
CA ASN A 348 11.13 -2.35 -27.36
C ASN A 348 11.26 -0.83 -27.52
N ASN A 349 10.16 -0.11 -27.26
CA ASN A 349 10.12 1.34 -27.31
C ASN A 349 10.26 1.96 -25.91
N TYR A 350 10.50 1.18 -24.84
CA TYR A 350 10.81 1.79 -23.55
C TYR A 350 12.08 2.65 -23.69
N PRO A 351 12.08 3.86 -23.12
CA PRO A 351 13.22 4.77 -23.23
C PRO A 351 14.46 4.08 -22.68
N LYS A 352 15.56 4.22 -23.41
CA LYS A 352 16.89 3.80 -22.95
C LYS A 352 17.47 4.77 -21.91
N VAL A 353 16.64 5.46 -21.12
CA VAL A 353 17.09 6.32 -20.02
C VAL A 353 17.77 5.45 -18.95
N ALA A 354 18.79 5.98 -18.28
CA ALA A 354 19.55 5.25 -17.25
C ALA A 354 18.61 4.71 -16.16
N ILE A 355 18.85 3.48 -15.72
CA ILE A 355 18.24 2.96 -14.49
C ILE A 355 18.82 3.81 -13.35
N ASN A 356 17.97 4.36 -12.49
CA ASN A 356 18.23 5.44 -11.52
C ASN A 356 18.13 6.88 -12.04
N ALA A 357 17.75 7.10 -13.30
CA ALA A 357 17.19 8.39 -13.65
C ALA A 357 15.82 8.49 -12.97
N LEU A 358 15.79 9.12 -11.79
CA LEU A 358 14.62 9.88 -11.38
C LEU A 358 14.26 10.69 -12.62
N GLY A 359 13.11 10.44 -13.24
CA GLY A 359 12.76 11.21 -14.43
C GLY A 359 12.88 12.68 -14.08
N GLU A 360 13.45 13.52 -14.94
CA GLU A 360 13.27 14.96 -14.73
C GLU A 360 11.78 15.23 -14.94
N PHE A 361 11.10 15.54 -13.84
CA PHE A 361 9.71 15.98 -13.80
C PHE A 361 9.75 17.46 -13.41
N SER A 362 9.12 18.31 -14.21
CA SER A 362 9.09 19.75 -13.98
C SER A 362 8.40 20.04 -12.65
N GLU A 363 9.08 20.80 -11.82
CA GLU A 363 8.63 21.26 -10.52
C GLU A 363 7.43 22.19 -10.68
N GLU A 364 6.24 21.71 -10.31
CA GLU A 364 5.26 22.54 -9.61
C GLU A 364 4.74 21.68 -8.45
N ILE A 365 5.36 21.87 -7.30
CA ILE A 365 4.95 21.28 -6.03
C ILE A 365 3.68 22.03 -5.61
N THR A 366 2.52 21.38 -5.61
CA THR A 366 1.39 21.91 -4.86
C THR A 366 1.72 21.83 -3.37
N GLU A 367 1.70 22.98 -2.68
CA GLU A 367 1.81 23.03 -1.22
C GLU A 367 0.79 22.06 -0.59
N GLY A 368 1.27 21.17 0.28
CA GLY A 368 0.41 20.24 1.02
C GLY A 368 0.20 18.85 0.40
N GLY A 369 0.71 18.55 -0.81
CA GLY A 369 0.75 17.17 -1.30
C GLY A 369 -0.61 16.46 -1.48
N LYS A 370 -1.73 17.19 -1.48
CA LYS A 370 -3.07 16.70 -1.86
C LYS A 370 -3.14 16.70 -3.40
N PRO A 371 -3.43 15.56 -4.07
CA PRO A 371 -3.61 15.56 -5.51
C PRO A 371 -4.87 16.33 -5.91
N ASP A 372 -4.80 17.19 -6.93
CA ASP A 372 -6.00 17.87 -7.52
C ASP A 372 -7.06 16.89 -8.08
N TRP A 373 -6.72 15.60 -8.17
CA TRP A 373 -7.60 14.54 -8.64
C TRP A 373 -8.07 13.61 -7.52
N ALA A 374 -7.74 13.90 -6.27
CA ALA A 374 -8.65 13.51 -5.20
C ALA A 374 -9.96 14.21 -5.57
N THR A 375 -10.80 13.50 -6.34
CA THR A 375 -12.05 14.04 -6.83
C THR A 375 -12.69 14.66 -5.60
N GLU A 376 -13.09 15.92 -5.71
CA GLU A 376 -14.15 16.46 -4.89
C GLU A 376 -15.38 15.59 -5.19
N VAL A 377 -15.37 14.37 -4.62
CA VAL A 377 -16.58 13.68 -4.29
C VAL A 377 -17.21 14.67 -3.34
N ALA A 378 -18.29 15.32 -3.79
CA ALA A 378 -19.29 15.82 -2.89
C ALA A 378 -19.59 14.64 -1.98
N VAL A 379 -18.96 14.63 -0.82
CA VAL A 379 -19.04 13.47 0.05
C VAL A 379 -20.45 13.51 0.57
N GLU A 380 -21.27 12.58 0.07
CA GLU A 380 -22.65 12.47 0.50
C GLU A 380 -22.67 12.37 2.03
N SER A 381 -23.53 13.21 2.61
CA SER A 381 -23.66 13.38 4.04
C SER A 381 -23.86 12.01 4.70
N PRO A 382 -23.02 11.60 5.65
CA PRO A 382 -23.12 10.27 6.24
C PRO A 382 -24.46 10.03 6.94
N GLU A 383 -25.11 11.08 7.47
CA GLU A 383 -26.46 11.12 8.09
C GLU A 383 -27.04 12.56 8.02
N GLU A 384 -28.30 12.80 8.43
CA GLU A 384 -28.85 14.17 8.55
C GLU A 384 -28.04 15.02 9.55
N PRO A 385 -27.84 16.33 9.29
CA PRO A 385 -27.10 17.21 10.20
C PRO A 385 -27.79 17.30 11.57
N PRO A 386 -27.03 17.42 12.68
CA PRO A 386 -27.62 17.55 14.00
C PRO A 386 -28.51 18.81 14.08
N PRO A 387 -29.69 18.74 14.72
CA PRO A 387 -30.68 19.82 14.72
C PRO A 387 -30.26 21.05 15.54
N VAL A 388 -29.17 20.96 16.31
CA VAL A 388 -28.75 22.01 17.24
C VAL A 388 -27.56 22.77 16.66
N VAL A 389 -27.87 23.80 15.87
CA VAL A 389 -26.89 24.78 15.40
C VAL A 389 -27.35 26.15 15.86
N LYS A 390 -26.59 26.80 16.74
CA LYS A 390 -26.81 28.21 17.11
C LYS A 390 -26.38 29.11 15.96
N ASN A 391 -26.85 30.37 15.90
CA ASN A 391 -26.57 31.30 14.80
C ASN A 391 -25.08 31.54 14.48
N ASP A 392 -24.15 31.16 15.39
CA ASP A 392 -22.70 31.32 15.24
C ASP A 392 -21.92 29.98 15.17
N GLU A 393 -22.64 28.87 15.02
CA GLU A 393 -22.11 27.51 14.95
C GLU A 393 -22.39 26.92 13.56
N GLU A 394 -21.54 26.02 13.09
CA GLU A 394 -21.70 25.35 11.78
C GLU A 394 -21.52 23.84 12.00
N ALA A 395 -22.52 23.05 11.63
CA ALA A 395 -22.41 21.59 11.68
C ALA A 395 -21.56 21.11 10.51
N ALA A 396 -20.51 20.34 10.81
CA ALA A 396 -19.63 19.77 9.81
C ALA A 396 -19.13 18.41 10.27
N TRP A 397 -19.07 17.42 9.38
CA TRP A 397 -18.56 16.10 9.71
C TRP A 397 -17.09 15.98 9.31
N LEU A 398 -16.35 15.18 10.08
CA LEU A 398 -14.88 15.08 9.96
C LEU A 398 -14.49 14.23 8.74
N LYS A 399 -13.89 14.87 7.74
CA LYS A 399 -13.46 14.24 6.49
C LYS A 399 -12.13 13.54 6.62
N GLU A 400 -11.12 14.26 7.12
CA GLU A 400 -9.74 13.80 7.19
C GLU A 400 -9.06 14.35 8.45
N ILE A 401 -8.15 13.56 9.03
CA ILE A 401 -7.39 13.90 10.23
C ILE A 401 -5.91 13.93 9.86
N TYR A 402 -5.27 15.06 10.08
CA TYR A 402 -3.84 15.24 9.87
C TYR A 402 -3.12 15.49 11.19
N GLU A 403 -1.79 15.51 11.14
CA GLU A 403 -0.93 15.76 12.30
C GLU A 403 -1.18 17.15 12.91
N LYS A 404 -1.31 18.18 12.06
CA LYS A 404 -1.48 19.58 12.49
C LYS A 404 -2.87 20.16 12.23
N LYS A 405 -3.71 19.47 11.46
CA LYS A 405 -5.01 19.98 11.02
C LYS A 405 -6.09 18.91 10.95
N LEU A 406 -7.34 19.35 10.92
CA LEU A 406 -8.56 18.59 10.78
C LEU A 406 -9.32 19.18 9.59
N LEU A 407 -9.80 18.33 8.70
CA LEU A 407 -10.58 18.74 7.54
C LEU A 407 -12.01 18.28 7.72
N PHE A 408 -12.95 19.21 7.66
CA PHE A 408 -14.39 18.98 7.81
C PHE A 408 -15.13 19.28 6.51
N ILE A 409 -16.31 18.69 6.35
CA ILE A 409 -17.28 19.08 5.32
C ILE A 409 -18.56 19.53 6.02
N THR A 410 -19.02 20.73 5.69
CA THR A 410 -20.25 21.32 6.25
C THR A 410 -21.50 20.62 5.72
N ALA A 411 -22.65 20.84 6.35
CA ALA A 411 -23.92 20.34 5.84
C ALA A 411 -24.24 20.81 4.40
N GLN A 412 -23.67 21.96 3.99
CA GLN A 412 -23.79 22.54 2.66
C GLN A 412 -22.74 22.02 1.66
N GLY A 413 -21.84 21.12 2.10
CA GLY A 413 -20.82 20.50 1.26
C GLY A 413 -19.51 21.29 1.16
N GLU A 414 -19.32 22.35 1.95
CA GLU A 414 -18.10 23.16 1.91
C GLU A 414 -16.98 22.55 2.76
N GLU A 415 -15.73 22.59 2.27
CA GLU A 415 -14.57 22.17 3.07
C GLU A 415 -14.22 23.26 4.11
N ARG A 416 -13.93 22.81 5.34
CA ARG A 416 -13.45 23.66 6.43
C ARG A 416 -12.20 23.05 7.06
N GLU A 417 -11.10 23.78 6.99
CA GLU A 417 -9.87 23.42 7.70
C GLU A 417 -9.87 24.00 9.11
N ARG A 418 -9.46 23.20 10.10
CA ARG A 418 -9.20 23.66 11.47
C ARG A 418 -7.88 23.11 11.97
N PRO A 419 -7.10 23.87 12.74
CA PRO A 419 -5.89 23.33 13.33
C PRO A 419 -6.26 22.28 14.39
N ARG A 420 -5.43 21.26 14.57
CA ARG A 420 -5.75 20.13 15.46
C ARG A 420 -5.99 20.55 16.91
N HIS A 421 -5.30 21.60 17.37
CA HIS A 421 -5.48 22.18 18.71
C HIS A 421 -6.81 22.92 18.90
N ALA A 422 -7.58 23.17 17.83
CA ALA A 422 -8.92 23.75 17.92
C ALA A 422 -9.96 22.77 18.49
N PHE A 423 -9.64 21.48 18.59
CA PHE A 423 -10.54 20.45 19.07
C PHE A 423 -10.66 20.44 20.60
N GLN A 424 -11.89 20.58 21.10
CA GLN A 424 -12.20 20.75 22.53
C GLN A 424 -12.66 19.45 23.23
N GLY A 425 -12.27 18.29 22.71
CA GLY A 425 -12.65 16.98 23.24
C GLY A 425 -11.45 16.04 23.45
N LYS A 426 -11.72 14.85 23.99
CA LYS A 426 -10.72 13.78 24.01
C LYS A 426 -10.42 13.35 22.58
N ASN A 427 -9.15 13.20 22.20
CA ASN A 427 -8.74 12.79 20.84
C ASN A 427 -9.48 11.53 20.33
N ALA A 428 -9.91 10.65 21.22
CA ALA A 428 -10.76 9.47 20.96
C ALA A 428 -12.23 9.80 20.62
N LEU A 429 -12.53 11.05 20.25
CA LEU A 429 -13.82 11.47 19.70
C LEU A 429 -13.65 12.00 18.26
N LEU A 430 -12.41 12.05 17.74
CA LEU A 430 -12.11 12.44 16.35
C LEU A 430 -12.29 11.24 15.43
N ILE A 431 -13.55 10.85 15.24
CA ILE A 431 -13.94 9.73 14.37
C ILE A 431 -14.28 10.29 12.99
N LEU A 432 -13.67 9.73 11.95
CA LEU A 432 -14.01 10.10 10.57
C LEU A 432 -15.50 9.86 10.31
N ARG A 433 -16.14 10.79 9.59
CA ARG A 433 -17.59 10.81 9.29
C ARG A 433 -18.52 11.10 10.46
N ASN A 434 -18.02 11.34 11.68
CA ASN A 434 -18.86 11.86 12.75
C ASN A 434 -19.11 13.37 12.58
N TRP A 435 -20.26 13.83 13.07
CA TRP A 435 -20.60 15.25 13.11
C TRP A 435 -19.90 15.99 14.26
N PHE A 436 -19.49 17.21 13.97
CA PHE A 436 -18.89 18.16 14.90
C PHE A 436 -19.54 19.52 14.72
N ILE A 437 -19.45 20.34 15.77
CA ILE A 437 -19.86 21.74 15.75
C ILE A 437 -18.61 22.60 15.63
N LEU A 438 -18.48 23.32 14.52
CA LEU A 438 -17.46 24.32 14.29
C LEU A 438 -17.94 25.68 14.81
N LYS A 439 -17.11 26.39 15.56
CA LYS A 439 -17.38 27.75 16.02
C LYS A 439 -16.18 28.65 15.73
N GLY A 440 -16.34 29.61 14.82
CA GLY A 440 -15.22 30.43 14.33
C GLY A 440 -14.08 29.57 13.74
N SER A 441 -12.85 30.11 13.75
CA SER A 441 -11.67 29.46 13.16
C SER A 441 -10.94 28.48 14.09
N ASN A 442 -11.18 28.55 15.41
CA ASN A 442 -10.34 27.88 16.42
C ASN A 442 -11.13 27.04 17.45
N CYS A 443 -12.39 26.70 17.18
CA CYS A 443 -13.19 25.85 18.07
C CYS A 443 -13.91 24.76 17.29
N VAL A 444 -13.69 23.50 17.69
CA VAL A 444 -14.35 22.30 17.20
C VAL A 444 -14.84 21.50 18.41
N LYS A 445 -16.15 21.23 18.47
CA LYS A 445 -16.78 20.46 19.54
C LYS A 445 -17.35 19.15 18.99
N PRO A 446 -17.19 18.01 19.69
CA PRO A 446 -17.90 16.79 19.33
C PRO A 446 -19.42 16.98 19.55
N VAL A 447 -20.23 16.43 18.66
CA VAL A 447 -21.68 16.28 18.89
C VAL A 447 -21.85 15.17 19.93
N LYS A 448 -22.68 15.42 20.95
CA LYS A 448 -22.92 14.47 22.06
C LYS A 448 -23.79 13.30 21.63
#